data_AF-A0AAD5HH17-F1
#
_entry.id   AF-A0AAD5HH17-F1
#
_cell.length_a   1.000
_cell.length_b   1.000
_cell.length_c   1.000
_cell.angle_alpha   90.00
_cell.angle_beta   90.00
_cell.angle_gamma   90.00
#
_symmetry.space_group_name_H-M   'P 1'
#
loop_
_entity.id
_entity.type
_entity.pdbx_description
1 polymer ?
#
loop_
_entity_poly.entity_id
_entity_poly.type
_entity_poly.pdbx_seq_one_letter_code
_entity_poly.pdbx_strand_id
1 'polypeptide(L)'
;MTKSPVTSPAAEKLDAFLSHRPDQQELVEKNILKDPKIAPSLQQHREELAKRQIEDSLRHKIEARPKKEDLVEHNILKNTTAAPAIQAQQAELQRSRLQNALEHKMQERPQPDQLIKQGILPAESAPQ
;
A
#
# COMPACT_ATOMS: atom_id res chain seq x y z
N MET A 1 25.71 -19.68 -63.95
CA MET A 1 26.45 -18.54 -63.36
C MET A 1 25.87 -18.29 -61.97
N THR A 2 26.50 -18.86 -60.95
CA THR A 2 26.08 -18.80 -59.56
C THR A 2 26.57 -17.49 -58.95
N LYS A 3 25.68 -16.54 -58.70
CA LYS A 3 26.02 -15.34 -57.93
C LYS A 3 26.14 -15.76 -56.46
N SER A 4 27.36 -15.98 -55.97
CA SER A 4 27.62 -16.08 -54.54
C SER A 4 27.24 -14.76 -53.87
N PRO A 5 26.54 -14.77 -52.71
CA PRO A 5 26.20 -13.53 -52.03
C PRO A 5 27.48 -12.95 -51.45
N VAL A 6 27.82 -11.73 -51.83
CA VAL A 6 28.86 -10.96 -51.15
C VAL A 6 28.25 -10.47 -49.84
N THR A 7 28.33 -11.28 -48.78
CA THR A 7 28.04 -10.82 -47.42
C THR A 7 29.14 -9.87 -47.00
N SER A 8 28.79 -8.58 -46.90
CA SER A 8 29.70 -7.60 -46.33
C SER A 8 29.81 -7.83 -44.81
N PRO A 9 30.94 -7.47 -44.17
CA PRO A 9 31.08 -7.59 -42.71
C PRO A 9 30.04 -6.74 -41.95
N ALA A 10 29.43 -5.75 -42.60
CA ALA A 10 28.31 -4.99 -42.06
C ALA A 10 27.00 -5.80 -42.06
N ALA A 11 26.78 -6.65 -43.07
CA ALA A 11 25.61 -7.51 -43.15
C ALA A 11 25.65 -8.60 -42.06
N GLU A 12 26.82 -9.19 -41.81
CA GLU A 12 26.99 -10.21 -40.74
C GLU A 12 26.67 -9.65 -39.34
N LYS A 13 27.10 -8.40 -39.06
CA LYS A 13 26.77 -7.72 -37.81
C LYS A 13 25.28 -7.40 -37.70
N LEU A 14 24.64 -6.98 -38.79
CA LEU A 14 23.22 -6.68 -38.81
C LEU A 14 22.38 -7.92 -38.50
N ASP A 15 22.70 -9.07 -39.11
CA ASP A 15 22.02 -10.34 -38.85
C ASP A 15 22.18 -10.78 -37.38
N ALA A 16 23.35 -10.56 -36.79
CA ALA A 16 23.58 -10.81 -35.36
C ALA A 16 22.68 -9.92 -34.47
N PHE A 17 22.49 -8.65 -34.80
CA PHE A 17 21.59 -7.76 -34.04
C PHE A 17 20.10 -8.08 -34.24
N LEU A 18 19.70 -8.48 -35.44
CA LEU A 18 18.32 -8.84 -35.75
C LEU A 18 17.89 -10.14 -35.07
N SER A 19 18.80 -11.11 -34.95
CA SER A 19 18.53 -12.37 -34.23
C SER A 19 18.35 -12.20 -32.71
N HIS A 20 18.96 -11.17 -32.12
CA HIS A 20 18.83 -10.82 -30.70
C HIS A 20 17.87 -9.66 -30.46
N ARG A 21 17.01 -9.34 -31.43
CA ARG A 21 16.09 -8.22 -31.33
C ARG A 21 15.00 -8.53 -30.29
N PRO A 22 14.80 -7.68 -29.27
CA PRO A 22 13.70 -7.83 -28.32
C PRO A 22 12.34 -7.62 -28.98
N ASP A 23 11.33 -8.28 -28.42
CA ASP A 23 9.95 -8.18 -28.91
C ASP A 23 9.37 -6.78 -28.65
N GLN A 24 8.41 -6.38 -29.49
CA GLN A 24 7.77 -5.07 -29.35
C GLN A 24 7.11 -4.88 -27.99
N GLN A 25 6.49 -5.94 -27.44
CA GLN A 25 5.87 -5.91 -26.12
C GLN A 25 6.89 -5.68 -25.01
N GLU A 26 8.03 -6.37 -25.07
CA GLU A 26 9.13 -6.20 -24.10
C GLU A 26 9.65 -4.75 -24.09
N LEU A 27 9.74 -4.12 -25.27
CA LEU A 27 10.14 -2.71 -25.37
C LEU A 27 9.11 -1.76 -24.75
N VAL A 28 7.82 -2.09 -24.82
CA VAL A 28 6.75 -1.30 -24.18
C VAL A 28 6.78 -1.45 -22.67
N GLU A 29 6.94 -2.68 -22.17
CA GLU A 29 7.06 -2.95 -20.74
C GLU A 29 8.26 -2.25 -20.10
N LYS A 30 9.39 -2.23 -20.80
CA LYS A 30 10.59 -1.48 -20.40
C LYS A 30 10.46 0.03 -20.60
N ASN A 31 9.31 0.53 -21.04
CA ASN A 31 9.04 1.93 -21.36
C ASN A 31 10.02 2.54 -22.38
N ILE A 32 10.61 1.70 -23.25
CA ILE A 32 11.48 2.14 -24.36
C ILE A 32 10.60 2.55 -25.55
N LEU A 33 9.61 1.74 -25.88
CA LEU A 33 8.62 2.04 -26.90
C LEU A 33 7.32 2.51 -26.24
N LYS A 34 6.79 3.65 -26.69
CA LYS A 34 5.46 4.13 -26.26
C LYS A 34 4.37 3.23 -26.86
N ASP A 35 3.16 3.28 -26.32
CA ASP A 35 2.05 2.42 -26.74
C ASP A 35 1.90 2.40 -28.29
N PRO A 36 2.13 1.24 -28.94
CA PRO A 36 2.16 1.13 -30.39
C PRO A 36 0.78 1.29 -31.04
N LYS A 37 -0.29 1.28 -30.24
CA LYS A 37 -1.66 1.53 -30.73
C LYS A 37 -1.89 2.99 -31.10
N ILE A 38 -1.05 3.90 -30.61
CA ILE A 38 -1.21 5.34 -30.78
C ILE A 38 -0.27 5.82 -31.88
N ALA A 39 -0.81 6.59 -32.81
CA ALA A 39 -0.04 7.23 -33.87
C ALA A 39 1.13 8.07 -33.28
N PRO A 40 2.36 7.97 -33.82
CA PRO A 40 3.53 8.68 -33.30
C PRO A 40 3.35 10.19 -33.11
N SER A 41 2.57 10.84 -33.98
CA SER A 41 2.25 12.27 -33.89
C SER A 41 1.40 12.66 -32.66
N LEU A 42 0.59 11.73 -32.15
CA LEU A 42 -0.33 11.96 -31.03
C LEU A 42 0.24 11.53 -29.68
N GLN A 43 1.35 10.79 -29.66
CA GLN A 43 1.93 10.24 -28.43
C GLN A 43 2.27 11.35 -27.42
N GLN A 44 2.88 12.44 -27.88
CA GLN A 44 3.23 13.58 -27.04
C GLN A 44 1.99 14.25 -26.43
N HIS A 45 0.97 14.53 -27.23
CA HIS A 45 -0.25 15.19 -26.77
C HIS A 45 -1.01 14.33 -25.74
N ARG A 46 -1.05 13.01 -25.94
CA ARG A 46 -1.64 12.10 -24.95
C ARG A 46 -0.88 12.15 -23.62
N GLU A 47 0.44 12.11 -23.66
CA GLU A 47 1.26 12.14 -22.45
C GLU A 47 1.11 13.45 -21.70
N GLU A 48 1.06 14.57 -22.43
CA GLU A 48 0.79 15.87 -21.84
C GLU A 48 -0.59 15.92 -21.18
N LEU A 49 -1.62 15.40 -21.85
CA LEU A 49 -2.97 15.31 -21.26
C LEU A 49 -2.97 14.44 -20.00
N ALA A 50 -2.36 13.25 -20.06
CA ALA A 50 -2.29 12.34 -18.90
C ALA A 50 -1.55 13.00 -17.73
N LYS A 51 -0.47 13.73 -18.02
CA LYS A 51 0.27 14.49 -17.00
C LYS A 51 -0.59 15.57 -16.37
N ARG A 52 -1.28 16.40 -17.18
CA ARG A 52 -2.19 17.45 -16.68
C ARG A 52 -3.31 16.86 -15.82
N GLN A 53 -3.93 15.76 -16.25
CA GLN A 53 -4.96 15.07 -15.45
C GLN A 53 -4.43 14.60 -14.09
N ILE A 54 -3.21 14.05 -14.05
CA ILE A 54 -2.56 13.65 -12.80
C ILE A 54 -2.26 14.88 -11.94
N GLU A 55 -1.74 15.95 -12.53
CA GLU A 55 -1.45 17.21 -11.83
C GLU A 55 -2.71 17.80 -11.19
N ASP A 56 -3.81 17.87 -11.93
CA ASP A 56 -5.09 18.40 -11.42
C ASP A 56 -5.66 17.52 -10.30
N SER A 57 -5.62 16.19 -10.48
CA SER A 57 -6.05 15.24 -9.45
C SER A 57 -5.21 15.35 -8.17
N LEU A 58 -3.89 15.50 -8.31
CA LEU A 58 -2.99 15.68 -7.19
C LEU A 58 -3.21 17.01 -6.48
N ARG A 59 -3.40 18.11 -7.22
CA ARG A 59 -3.73 19.43 -6.65
C ARG A 59 -4.97 19.33 -5.77
N HIS A 60 -6.05 18.76 -6.30
CA HIS A 60 -7.28 18.59 -5.54
C HIS A 60 -7.10 17.73 -4.27
N LYS A 61 -6.36 16.62 -4.36
CA LYS A 61 -6.07 15.75 -3.20
C LYS A 61 -5.18 16.40 -2.15
N ILE A 62 -4.28 17.28 -2.56
CA ILE A 62 -3.40 18.04 -1.65
C ILE A 62 -4.22 19.11 -0.92
N GLU A 63 -5.13 19.79 -1.62
CA GLU A 63 -6.05 20.78 -1.01
C GLU A 63 -6.98 20.12 0.01
N ALA A 64 -7.53 18.95 -0.32
CA ALA A 64 -8.41 18.18 0.57
C ALA A 64 -7.67 17.27 1.56
N ARG A 65 -6.36 17.50 1.81
CA ARG A 65 -5.56 16.62 2.66
C ARG A 65 -6.00 16.73 4.12
N PRO A 66 -6.45 15.63 4.77
CA PRO A 66 -6.83 15.66 6.18
C PRO A 66 -5.61 15.89 7.08
N LYS A 67 -5.84 16.48 8.25
CA LYS A 67 -4.78 16.69 9.24
C LYS A 67 -4.43 15.38 9.95
N LYS A 68 -3.29 15.36 10.63
CA LYS A 68 -2.86 14.18 11.39
C LYS A 68 -3.88 13.86 12.49
N GLU A 69 -4.42 14.89 13.13
CA GLU A 69 -5.37 14.78 14.23
C GLU A 69 -6.65 14.07 13.76
N ASP A 70 -7.19 14.46 12.60
CA ASP A 70 -8.37 13.82 11.99
C ASP A 70 -8.11 12.32 11.74
N LEU A 71 -6.91 11.96 11.26
CA LEU A 71 -6.54 10.56 11.02
C LEU A 71 -6.39 9.74 12.31
N VAL A 72 -6.01 10.38 13.42
CA VAL A 72 -5.94 9.73 14.73
C VAL A 72 -7.35 9.53 15.30
N GLU A 73 -8.24 10.51 15.15
CA GLU A 73 -9.64 10.41 15.58
C GLU A 73 -10.37 9.27 14.86
N HIS A 74 -10.17 9.14 13.55
CA HIS A 74 -10.71 8.03 12.75
C HIS A 74 -9.96 6.70 12.97
N ASN A 75 -9.02 6.61 13.92
CA ASN A 75 -8.22 5.43 14.24
C ASN A 75 -7.39 4.85 13.07
N ILE A 76 -7.12 5.66 12.04
CA ILE A 76 -6.24 5.31 10.92
C ILE A 76 -4.78 5.36 11.38
N LEU A 77 -4.40 6.44 12.07
CA LEU A 77 -3.09 6.59 12.70
C LEU A 77 -3.16 6.31 14.20
N LYS A 78 -2.10 5.74 14.77
CA LYS A 78 -1.98 5.59 16.22
C LYS A 78 -1.57 6.91 16.86
N ASN A 79 -2.21 7.25 17.98
CA ASN A 79 -1.82 8.40 18.78
C ASN A 79 -0.54 8.10 19.57
N THR A 80 0.61 8.21 18.91
CA THR A 80 1.92 7.99 19.53
C THR A 80 2.95 8.99 19.02
N THR A 81 3.92 9.29 19.88
CA THR A 81 5.12 10.08 19.55
C THR A 81 6.30 9.20 19.12
N ALA A 82 6.15 7.87 19.15
CA ALA A 82 7.18 6.95 18.73
C ALA A 82 7.46 7.04 17.23
N ALA A 83 8.73 6.79 16.86
CA ALA A 83 9.17 6.76 15.47
C ALA A 83 8.39 5.71 14.66
N PRO A 84 8.06 5.95 13.38
CA PRO A 84 7.23 5.06 12.56
C PRO A 84 7.67 3.60 12.56
N ALA A 85 8.98 3.34 12.60
CA ALA A 85 9.55 1.99 12.59
C ALA A 85 9.17 1.14 13.82
N ILE A 86 8.89 1.76 14.98
CA ILE A 86 8.67 1.05 16.26
C ILE A 86 7.20 1.09 16.69
N GLN A 87 6.34 1.88 16.02
CA GLN A 87 4.93 2.02 16.41
C GLN A 87 4.19 0.68 16.45
N ALA A 88 4.48 -0.22 15.50
CA ALA A 88 3.87 -1.55 15.47
C ALA A 88 4.23 -2.38 16.71
N GLN A 89 5.52 -2.45 17.05
CA GLN A 89 6.01 -3.18 18.22
C GLN A 89 5.49 -2.57 19.53
N GLN A 90 5.41 -1.24 19.60
CA GLN A 90 4.83 -0.56 20.75
C GLN A 90 3.35 -0.92 20.94
N ALA A 91 2.56 -0.92 19.86
CA ALA A 91 1.15 -1.26 19.91
C ALA A 91 0.91 -2.73 20.32
N GLU A 92 1.74 -3.65 19.81
CA GLU A 92 1.72 -5.06 20.19
C GLU A 92 2.02 -5.24 21.69
N LEU A 93 3.08 -4.59 22.19
CA LEU A 93 3.44 -4.61 23.61
C LEU A 93 2.33 -4.04 24.48
N GLN A 94 1.72 -2.92 24.08
CA GLN A 94 0.59 -2.32 24.79
C GLN A 94 -0.60 -3.27 24.85
N ARG A 95 -0.93 -3.94 23.74
CA ARG A 95 -2.01 -4.92 23.68
C ARG A 95 -1.74 -6.10 24.61
N SER A 96 -0.54 -6.67 24.60
CA SER A 96 -0.17 -7.79 25.48
C SER A 96 -0.25 -7.40 26.96
N ARG A 97 0.27 -6.21 27.33
CA ARG A 97 0.16 -5.69 28.70
C ARG A 97 -1.29 -5.54 29.13
N LEU A 98 -2.14 -5.01 28.27
CA LEU A 98 -3.56 -4.83 28.54
C LEU A 98 -4.26 -6.18 28.71
N GLN A 99 -3.95 -7.16 27.86
CA GLN A 99 -4.50 -8.51 27.98
C GLN A 99 -4.14 -9.14 29.33
N ASN A 100 -2.86 -9.11 29.72
CA ASN A 100 -2.40 -9.67 30.99
C ASN A 100 -3.07 -8.98 32.19
N ALA A 101 -3.20 -7.64 32.14
CA ALA A 101 -3.85 -6.87 33.20
C ALA A 101 -5.35 -7.18 33.30
N LEU A 102 -6.04 -7.36 32.17
CA LEU A 102 -7.44 -7.77 32.14
C LEU A 102 -7.62 -9.18 32.70
N GLU A 103 -6.73 -10.11 32.33
CA GLU A 103 -6.78 -11.48 32.80
C GLU A 103 -6.68 -11.58 34.32
N HIS A 104 -5.75 -10.85 34.94
CA HIS A 104 -5.66 -10.76 36.39
C HIS A 104 -6.95 -10.22 37.04
N LYS A 105 -7.51 -9.13 36.47
CA LYS A 105 -8.76 -8.54 36.98
C LYS A 105 -9.96 -9.46 36.82
N MET A 106 -9.97 -10.31 35.80
CA MET A 106 -11.03 -11.30 35.60
C MET A 106 -10.91 -12.47 36.57
N GLN A 107 -9.69 -12.87 36.95
CA GLN A 107 -9.46 -13.89 37.98
C GLN A 107 -9.95 -13.42 39.36
N GLU A 108 -9.73 -12.15 39.69
CA GLU A 108 -10.19 -11.52 40.94
C GLU A 108 -11.64 -11.05 40.89
N ARG A 109 -12.44 -11.51 39.92
CA ARG A 109 -13.83 -11.07 39.75
C ARG A 109 -14.65 -11.42 41.00
N PRO A 110 -15.27 -10.43 41.69
CA PRO A 110 -16.11 -10.68 42.85
C PRO A 110 -17.30 -11.56 42.51
N GLN A 111 -17.65 -12.46 43.44
CA GLN A 111 -18.86 -13.28 43.31
C GLN A 111 -20.12 -12.44 43.54
N PRO A 112 -21.28 -12.84 42.97
CA PRO A 112 -22.54 -12.11 43.13
C PRO A 112 -22.90 -11.81 44.59
N ASP A 113 -22.68 -12.77 45.49
CA ASP A 113 -22.96 -12.61 46.92
C ASP A 113 -22.13 -11.51 47.58
N GLN A 114 -20.89 -11.33 47.13
CA GLN A 114 -20.01 -10.26 47.62
C GLN A 114 -20.53 -8.89 47.18
N LEU A 115 -21.08 -8.80 45.97
CA LEU A 115 -21.69 -7.58 45.44
C LEU A 115 -23.02 -7.25 46.14
N ILE A 116 -23.80 -8.26 46.52
CA ILE A 116 -25.03 -8.09 47.33
C ILE A 116 -24.67 -7.57 48.73
N LYS A 117 -23.66 -8.15 49.39
CA LYS A 117 -23.17 -7.68 50.70
C LYS A 117 -22.67 -6.23 50.65
N GLN A 118 -22.09 -5.82 49.53
CA GLN A 118 -21.64 -4.45 49.30
C GLN A 118 -22.79 -3.48 48.92
N GLY A 119 -24.02 -3.97 48.80
CA GLY A 119 -25.19 -3.16 48.43
C GLY A 119 -25.25 -2.73 46.97
N ILE A 120 -24.42 -3.34 46.10
CA ILE A 120 -24.35 -3.02 44.67
C ILE A 120 -25.43 -3.78 43.89
N LEU A 121 -25.67 -5.04 44.26
CA LEU A 121 -26.72 -5.87 43.66
C LEU A 121 -27.91 -6.06 44.62
N PRO A 122 -29.16 -6.07 44.13
CA PRO A 122 -30.32 -6.43 44.94
C PRO A 122 -30.29 -7.92 45.28
N ALA A 123 -30.77 -8.27 46.48
CA ALA A 123 -30.72 -9.63 47.03
C ALA A 123 -31.48 -10.69 46.21
N GLU A 124 -32.46 -10.28 45.39
CA GLU A 124 -33.22 -11.16 44.49
C GLU A 124 -32.43 -11.57 43.24
N SER A 125 -31.24 -11.00 43.02
CA SER A 125 -30.40 -11.24 41.83
C SER A 125 -29.38 -12.36 42.01
N ALA A 126 -29.40 -13.08 43.14
CA ALA A 126 -28.53 -14.23 43.35
C ALA A 126 -28.98 -15.38 42.41
N PRO A 127 -28.08 -15.99 41.63
CA PRO A 127 -28.43 -17.19 40.87
C PRO A 127 -28.87 -18.30 41.84
N GLN A 128 -29.97 -18.99 41.52
CA GLN A 128 -30.37 -20.23 42.23
C GLN A 128 -29.33 -21.33 42.07
#